data_AF-A0A009N605-F1
#
_entry.id   AF-A0A009N605-F1
#
_cell.length_a   1.000
_cell.length_b   1.000
_cell.length_c   1.000
_cell.angle_alpha   90.00
_cell.angle_beta   90.00
_cell.angle_gamma   90.00
#
_symmetry.space_group_name_H-M   'P 1'
#
loop_
_entity.id
_entity.type
_entity.pdbx_description
1 polymer ?
#
loop_
_entity_poly.entity_id
_entity_poly.type
_entity_poly.pdbx_seq_one_letter_code
_entity_poly.pdbx_strand_id
1 'polypeptide(L)'
;MHEPWVNGIIKKWTLDNIGDELYELIIHKEKNVICTYGRFAHSSGSKSVSFEQFIAGELDDLISKTMGEDILNQAKEYMRKQIV
;
A
#
# COMPACT_ATOMS: atom_id res chain seq x y z
N MET A 1 -9.00 7.20 -24.39
CA MET A 1 -8.89 5.91 -23.67
C MET A 1 -8.35 6.20 -22.29
N HIS A 2 -9.10 5.87 -21.24
CA HIS A 2 -8.54 5.88 -19.89
C HIS A 2 -7.70 4.60 -19.79
N GLU A 3 -6.40 4.72 -19.52
CA GLU A 3 -5.59 3.54 -19.20
C GLU A 3 -6.20 2.84 -17.98
N PRO A 4 -6.31 1.50 -17.97
CA PRO A 4 -6.71 0.77 -16.78
C PRO A 4 -5.86 1.21 -15.58
N TRP A 5 -6.49 1.51 -14.44
CA TRP A 5 -5.79 1.93 -13.21
C TRP A 5 -4.66 0.96 -12.81
N VAL A 6 -4.83 -0.34 -13.09
CA VAL A 6 -3.80 -1.38 -12.87
C VAL A 6 -2.49 -1.12 -13.61
N ASN A 7 -2.51 -0.40 -14.73
CA ASN A 7 -1.31 -0.06 -15.52
C ASN A 7 -0.47 1.05 -14.86
N GLY A 8 -0.98 1.70 -13.81
CA GLY A 8 -0.21 2.65 -13.03
C GLY A 8 0.46 2.06 -11.79
N ILE A 9 0.23 0.77 -11.48
CA ILE A 9 0.87 0.11 -10.34
C ILE A 9 2.36 -0.12 -10.65
N ILE A 10 3.22 0.51 -9.86
CA ILE A 10 4.68 0.35 -9.95
C ILE A 10 5.13 -0.84 -9.10
N LYS A 11 4.59 -0.95 -7.88
CA LYS A 11 4.95 -2.00 -6.93
C LYS A 11 3.75 -2.34 -6.07
N LYS A 12 3.61 -3.62 -5.73
CA LYS A 12 2.58 -4.12 -4.84
C LYS A 12 3.17 -5.12 -3.84
N TRP A 13 2.72 -5.02 -2.59
CA TRP A 13 2.84 -6.07 -1.59
C TRP A 13 1.43 -6.57 -1.24
N THR A 14 1.30 -7.87 -1.05
CA THR A 14 0.03 -8.52 -0.73
C THR A 14 0.28 -9.46 0.45
N LEU A 15 -0.54 -9.32 1.49
CA LEU A 15 -0.64 -10.28 2.59
C LEU A 15 -2.01 -10.95 2.50
N ASP A 16 -2.00 -12.22 2.10
CA ASP A 16 -3.19 -13.04 1.88
C ASP A 16 -3.09 -14.30 2.74
N ASN A 17 -3.65 -14.23 3.95
CA ASN A 17 -3.77 -15.37 4.85
C ASN A 17 -5.18 -15.96 4.76
N ILE A 18 -5.26 -17.30 4.67
CA ILE A 18 -6.55 -18.01 4.60
C ILE A 18 -7.31 -17.82 5.91
N GLY A 19 -8.49 -17.21 5.84
CA GLY A 19 -9.35 -16.97 7.00
C GLY A 19 -9.20 -15.58 7.62
N ASP A 20 -8.22 -14.80 7.20
CA ASP A 20 -7.99 -13.42 7.64
C ASP A 20 -8.34 -12.39 6.56
N GLU A 21 -8.30 -11.11 6.91
CA GLU A 21 -8.41 -10.00 5.98
C GLU A 21 -7.30 -10.06 4.91
N LEU A 22 -7.63 -9.70 3.66
CA LEU A 22 -6.65 -9.49 2.61
C LEU A 22 -6.10 -8.07 2.76
N TYR A 23 -4.79 -7.89 2.85
CA TYR A 23 -4.15 -6.57 2.87
C TYR A 23 -3.28 -6.38 1.63
N GLU A 24 -3.39 -5.21 0.99
CA GLU A 24 -2.48 -4.82 -0.08
C GLU A 24 -1.90 -3.42 0.15
N LEU A 25 -0.64 -3.26 -0.21
CA LEU A 25 0.06 -1.98 -0.27
C LEU A 25 0.53 -1.75 -1.70
N ILE A 26 0.10 -0.65 -2.29
CA ILE A 26 0.26 -0.36 -3.72
C ILE A 26 0.96 0.99 -3.88
N ILE A 27 2.06 1.00 -4.64
CA ILE A 27 2.74 2.21 -5.08
C ILE A 27 2.29 2.49 -6.51
N HIS A 28 1.69 3.65 -6.74
CA HIS A 28 1.15 4.07 -8.03
C HIS A 28 2.00 5.16 -8.68
N LYS A 29 2.09 5.15 -10.02
CA LYS A 29 2.89 6.11 -10.82
C LYS A 29 2.46 7.56 -10.68
N GLU A 30 1.23 7.77 -10.21
CA GLU A 30 0.67 9.09 -9.91
C GLU A 30 1.13 9.65 -8.56
N LYS A 31 2.24 9.13 -8.00
CA LYS A 31 2.82 9.54 -6.72
C LYS A 31 1.91 9.32 -5.51
N ASN A 32 1.13 8.23 -5.55
CA ASN A 32 0.25 7.82 -4.46
C ASN A 32 0.65 6.44 -3.92
N VAL A 33 0.53 6.30 -2.60
CA VAL A 33 0.63 5.02 -1.89
C VAL A 33 -0.76 4.68 -1.37
N ILE A 34 -1.24 3.48 -1.71
CA ILE A 34 -2.60 3.04 -1.40
C ILE A 34 -2.49 1.78 -0.56
N CYS A 35 -3.06 1.81 0.64
CA CYS A 35 -3.28 0.63 1.46
C CYS A 35 -4.75 0.22 1.33
N THR A 36 -5.00 -1.01 0.91
CA THR A 36 -6.35 -1.59 0.85
C THR A 36 -6.43 -2.76 1.80
N TYR A 37 -7.63 -2.99 2.32
CA TYR A 37 -7.98 -4.22 3.01
C TYR A 37 -9.38 -4.65 2.61
N GLY A 38 -9.62 -5.96 2.53
CA GLY A 38 -10.94 -6.48 2.17
C GLY A 38 -10.90 -7.87 1.53
N ARG A 39 -11.21 -8.89 2.33
CA ARG A 39 -11.66 -10.22 1.93
C ARG A 39 -13.14 -10.40 2.25
N PHE A 40 -13.58 -9.88 3.39
CA PHE A 40 -14.97 -9.99 3.84
C PHE A 40 -15.76 -8.73 3.50
N ALA A 41 -16.93 -8.87 2.88
CA ALA A 41 -17.72 -7.75 2.35
C ALA A 41 -18.08 -6.66 3.40
N HIS A 42 -18.08 -7.01 4.69
CA HIS A 42 -18.37 -6.10 5.81
C HIS A 42 -17.15 -5.37 6.40
N SER A 43 -15.93 -5.71 5.96
CA SER A 43 -14.66 -5.20 6.51
C SER A 43 -13.71 -4.90 5.36
N SER A 44 -14.09 -3.94 4.52
CA SER A 44 -13.22 -3.48 3.44
C SER A 44 -13.03 -1.99 3.50
N GLY A 45 -11.85 -1.53 3.09
CA GLY A 45 -11.49 -0.14 3.09
C GLY A 45 -10.23 0.12 2.31
N SER A 46 -10.01 1.39 1.99
CA SER A 46 -8.77 1.85 1.38
C SER A 46 -8.38 3.20 1.95
N LYS A 47 -7.08 3.42 2.12
CA LYS A 47 -6.48 4.72 2.44
C LYS A 47 -5.41 5.00 1.40
N SER A 48 -5.58 6.10 0.67
CA SER A 48 -4.61 6.63 -0.28
C SER A 48 -3.93 7.85 0.33
N VAL A 49 -2.60 7.90 0.24
CA VAL A 49 -1.78 9.04 0.68
C VAL A 49 -0.78 9.41 -0.42
N SER A 50 -0.32 10.65 -0.44
CA SER A 50 0.78 11.04 -1.33
C SER A 50 2.10 10.39 -0.89
N PHE A 51 3.10 10.40 -1.78
CA PHE A 51 4.45 9.95 -1.44
C PHE A 51 5.04 10.71 -0.24
N GLU A 52 4.83 12.03 -0.16
CA GLU A 52 5.31 12.86 0.94
C GLU A 52 4.65 12.48 2.26
N GLN A 53 3.33 12.28 2.26
CA GLN A 53 2.57 11.81 3.42
C GLN A 53 3.01 10.42 3.86
N PHE A 54 3.28 9.51 2.91
CA PHE A 54 3.79 8.19 3.21
C PHE A 54 5.16 8.24 3.90
N ILE A 55 6.09 9.05 3.39
CA ILE A 55 7.41 9.24 4.00
C ILE A 55 7.31 9.90 5.38
N ALA A 56 6.35 10.82 5.56
CA ALA A 56 6.05 11.45 6.86
C ALA A 56 5.41 10.48 7.88
N GLY A 57 5.01 9.28 7.45
CA GLY A 57 4.56 8.20 8.33
C GLY A 57 3.05 8.01 8.42
N GLU A 58 2.26 8.62 7.53
CA GLU A 58 0.78 8.56 7.56
C GLU A 58 0.16 7.15 7.50
N LEU A 59 0.92 6.15 7.06
CA LEU A 59 0.49 4.74 7.00
C LEU A 59 1.31 3.80 7.89
N ASP A 60 2.27 4.31 8.65
CA ASP A 60 3.22 3.47 9.41
C ASP A 60 2.51 2.54 10.38
N ASP A 61 1.65 3.08 11.23
CA ASP A 61 0.92 2.31 12.24
C ASP A 61 0.00 1.26 11.59
N LEU A 62 -0.70 1.64 10.52
CA LEU A 62 -1.58 0.73 9.80
C LEU A 62 -0.79 -0.44 9.22
N ILE A 63 0.26 -0.17 8.44
CA ILE A 63 1.05 -1.20 7.76
C ILE A 63 1.78 -2.07 8.77
N SER A 64 2.37 -1.47 9.82
CA SER A 64 3.07 -2.21 10.86
C SER A 64 2.14 -3.19 11.59
N LYS A 65 0.89 -2.81 11.87
CA LYS A 65 -0.09 -3.66 12.56
C LYS A 65 -0.69 -4.74 11.66
N THR A 66 -0.88 -4.45 10.38
CA THR A 66 -1.59 -5.36 9.47
C THR A 66 -0.65 -6.22 8.63
N MET A 67 0.34 -5.61 7.99
CA MET A 67 1.28 -6.26 7.07
C MET A 67 2.65 -6.56 7.70
N GLY A 68 2.94 -5.95 8.85
CA GLY A 68 4.19 -6.12 9.60
C GLY A 68 5.25 -5.06 9.29
N GLU A 69 6.18 -4.90 10.23
CA GLU A 69 7.29 -3.94 10.14
C GLU A 69 8.24 -4.20 8.97
N ASP A 70 8.41 -5.47 8.57
CA ASP A 70 9.26 -5.84 7.44
C ASP A 70 8.73 -5.23 6.12
N ILE A 71 7.43 -5.35 5.85
CA ILE A 71 6.79 -4.76 4.67
C ILE A 71 6.87 -3.24 4.71
N LEU A 72 6.66 -2.63 5.88
CA LEU A 72 6.81 -1.18 6.05
C LEU A 72 8.22 -0.71 5.69
N ASN A 73 9.25 -1.39 6.20
CA ASN A 73 10.64 -1.05 5.92
C ASN A 73 10.98 -1.20 4.44
N GLN A 74 10.60 -2.33 3.82
CA GLN A 74 10.78 -2.55 2.38
C GLN A 74 10.10 -1.46 1.55
N ALA A 75 8.87 -1.07 1.90
CA ALA A 75 8.13 -0.05 1.17
C ALA A 75 8.80 1.33 1.29
N LYS A 76 9.27 1.70 2.49
CA LYS A 76 10.01 2.96 2.69
C LYS A 76 11.34 2.98 1.96
N GLU A 77 12.09 1.89 1.98
CA GLU A 77 13.34 1.77 1.24
C GLU A 77 13.11 1.86 -0.27
N TYR A 78 12.07 1.20 -0.78
CA TYR A 78 11.68 1.29 -2.17
C TYR A 78 11.35 2.72 -2.58
N MET A 79 10.54 3.41 -1.77
CA MET A 79 10.13 4.79 -2.00
C MET A 79 11.31 5.76 -1.97
N ARG A 80 12.25 5.60 -1.04
CA ARG A 80 13.48 6.41 -1.00
C ARG A 80 14.31 6.28 -2.27
N LYS A 81 14.36 5.09 -2.88
CA LYS A 81 15.06 4.86 -4.16
C LYS A 81 14.36 5.46 -5.37
N GLN A 82 13.06 5.75 -5.29
CA GLN A 82 12.27 6.33 -6.38
C GLN A 82 12.24 7.87 -6.36
N ILE A 83 12.64 8.48 -5.24
CA ILE A 83 12.67 9.94 -5.06
C ILE A 83 14.06 10.52 -5.44
N VAL A 84 15.10 9.68 -5.51
CA VAL A 84 16.46 10.02 -5.98
C VAL A 84 16.55 9.86 -7.49
#